data_AF-A0A968MIN0-F1
#
_entry.id   AF-A0A968MIN0-F1
#
_cell.length_a   1.000
_cell.length_b   1.000
_cell.length_c   1.000
_cell.angle_alpha   90.00
_cell.angle_beta   90.00
_cell.angle_gamma   90.00
#
_symmetry.space_group_name_H-M   'P 1'
#
loop_
_entity.id
_entity.type
_entity.pdbx_description
1 polymer ?
#
loop_
_entity_poly.entity_id
_entity_poly.type
_entity_poly.pdbx_seq_one_letter_code
_entity_poly.pdbx_strand_id
1 'polypeptide(L)'
;MHEAAAWELGLRITYLALCAEERERFARMVDALKTIGARGANVTMPYKEAAHGLADRHTREALEIGCVNTLRFEGPVVGHNTDGPGFARILASLPPERTSRIQVIGAGGAARAVVWAAARSGAEVTVCAARHTEGSQRASAFARMD
;
A
#
# COMPACT_ATOMS: atom_id res chain seq x y z
N MET A 1 -13.42 -1.42 -12.72
CA MET A 1 -12.03 -1.33 -13.24
C MET A 1 -11.40 -2.71 -13.39
N HIS A 2 -11.23 -3.49 -12.31
CA HIS A 2 -10.57 -4.80 -12.38
C HIS A 2 -11.24 -5.80 -13.32
N GLU A 3 -12.56 -5.99 -13.22
CA GLU A 3 -13.28 -6.91 -14.11
C GLU A 3 -13.24 -6.46 -15.58
N ALA A 4 -13.32 -5.15 -15.83
CA ALA A 4 -13.18 -4.59 -17.18
C ALA A 4 -11.78 -4.82 -17.76
N ALA A 5 -10.72 -4.63 -16.96
CA ALA A 5 -9.35 -4.91 -17.39
C ALA A 5 -9.13 -6.41 -17.65
N ALA A 6 -9.72 -7.29 -16.83
CA ALA A 6 -9.66 -8.73 -17.05
C ALA A 6 -10.39 -9.14 -18.34
N TRP A 7 -11.57 -8.57 -18.59
CA TRP A 7 -12.33 -8.81 -19.80
C TRP A 7 -11.52 -8.48 -21.05
N GLU A 8 -10.86 -7.32 -21.09
CA GLU A 8 -10.01 -6.90 -22.20
C GLU A 8 -8.83 -7.87 -22.44
N LEU A 9 -8.33 -8.50 -21.37
CA LEU A 9 -7.26 -9.50 -21.43
C LEU A 9 -7.76 -10.92 -21.72
N GLY A 10 -9.05 -11.11 -22.02
CA GLY A 10 -9.64 -12.44 -22.22
C GLY A 10 -9.73 -13.29 -20.95
N LEU A 11 -9.62 -12.66 -19.77
CA LEU A 11 -9.71 -13.31 -18.47
C LEU A 11 -11.13 -13.18 -17.90
N ARG A 12 -11.56 -14.22 -17.18
CA ARG A 12 -12.80 -14.18 -16.42
C ARG A 12 -12.46 -14.11 -14.93
N ILE A 13 -12.73 -12.98 -14.32
CA ILE A 13 -12.58 -12.78 -12.87
C ILE A 13 -13.88 -12.20 -12.30
N THR A 14 -14.09 -12.44 -11.01
CA THR A 14 -15.06 -11.72 -10.20
C THR A 14 -14.29 -10.92 -9.16
N TYR A 15 -14.60 -9.63 -9.02
CA TYR A 15 -13.93 -8.74 -8.09
C TYR A 15 -14.96 -8.12 -7.12
N LEU A 16 -14.94 -8.57 -5.87
CA LEU A 16 -15.93 -8.19 -4.86
C LEU A 16 -15.34 -7.23 -3.82
N ALA A 17 -16.17 -6.30 -3.35
CA ALA A 17 -15.87 -5.48 -2.19
C ALA A 17 -16.33 -6.21 -0.91
N LEU A 18 -15.39 -6.52 -0.03
CA LEU A 18 -15.66 -7.15 1.26
C LEU A 18 -15.22 -6.22 2.38
N CYS A 19 -16.10 -6.04 3.38
CA CYS A 19 -15.83 -5.21 4.55
C CYS A 19 -15.61 -6.10 5.77
N ALA A 20 -14.45 -5.96 6.41
CA ALA A 20 -14.26 -6.43 7.78
C ALA A 20 -14.62 -5.27 8.72
N GLU A 21 -15.68 -5.40 9.50
CA GLU A 21 -16.11 -4.39 10.46
C GLU A 21 -15.15 -4.25 11.65
N GLU A 22 -14.46 -5.35 11.99
CA GLU A 22 -13.53 -5.45 13.12
C GLU A 22 -12.14 -5.91 12.63
N ARG A 23 -11.09 -5.46 13.33
CA ARG A 23 -9.70 -5.80 12.98
C ARG A 23 -9.42 -7.29 13.10
N GLU A 24 -10.00 -7.94 14.09
CA GLU A 24 -9.90 -9.38 14.37
C GLU A 24 -10.62 -10.21 13.30
N ARG A 25 -11.58 -9.61 12.57
CA ARG A 25 -12.25 -10.25 11.45
C ARG A 25 -11.43 -10.16 10.17
N PHE A 26 -10.55 -9.17 10.03
CA PHE A 26 -9.73 -9.01 8.84
C PHE A 26 -8.83 -10.23 8.57
N ALA A 27 -8.09 -10.72 9.58
CA ALA A 27 -7.22 -11.88 9.42
C ALA A 27 -8.02 -13.14 9.02
N ARG A 28 -9.14 -13.39 9.73
CA ARG A 28 -10.05 -14.51 9.41
C ARG A 28 -10.62 -14.42 8.00
N MET A 29 -10.92 -13.21 7.52
CA MET A 29 -11.41 -12.99 6.16
C MET A 29 -10.32 -13.29 5.12
N VAL A 30 -9.06 -12.92 5.36
CA VAL A 30 -7.93 -13.28 4.48
C VAL A 30 -7.76 -14.79 4.41
N ASP A 31 -7.85 -15.49 5.54
CA ASP A 31 -7.77 -16.95 5.58
C ASP A 31 -8.96 -17.63 4.88
N ALA A 32 -10.17 -17.09 5.05
CA ALA A 32 -11.35 -17.57 4.34
C ALA A 32 -11.20 -17.40 2.82
N LEU A 33 -10.70 -16.25 2.36
CA LEU A 33 -10.45 -15.99 0.94
C LEU A 33 -9.46 -17.00 0.34
N LYS A 34 -8.39 -17.33 1.08
CA LYS A 34 -7.45 -18.39 0.68
C LYS A 34 -8.14 -19.75 0.60
N THR A 35 -8.95 -20.08 1.60
CA THR A 35 -9.65 -21.37 1.71
C THR A 35 -10.63 -21.59 0.56
N ILE A 36 -11.34 -20.55 0.12
CA ILE A 36 -12.28 -20.64 -1.01
C ILE A 36 -11.59 -20.57 -2.38
N GLY A 37 -10.26 -20.51 -2.43
CA GLY A 37 -9.49 -20.50 -3.68
C GLY A 37 -9.43 -19.14 -4.37
N ALA A 38 -9.62 -18.03 -3.65
CA ALA A 38 -9.38 -16.71 -4.22
C ALA A 38 -7.91 -16.55 -4.64
N ARG A 39 -7.65 -15.78 -5.70
CA ARG A 39 -6.27 -15.58 -6.22
C ARG A 39 -5.51 -14.46 -5.52
N GLY A 40 -6.22 -13.57 -4.85
CA GLY A 40 -5.63 -12.43 -4.15
C GLY A 40 -6.70 -11.47 -3.65
N ALA A 41 -6.26 -10.39 -3.03
CA ALA A 41 -7.12 -9.32 -2.56
C ALA A 41 -6.37 -7.98 -2.57
N ASN A 42 -7.04 -6.90 -2.93
CA ASN A 42 -6.56 -5.58 -2.55
C ASN A 42 -7.03 -5.24 -1.12
N VAL A 43 -6.17 -4.53 -0.40
CA VAL A 43 -6.36 -4.15 1.00
C VAL A 43 -6.35 -2.63 1.10
N THR A 44 -7.37 -2.08 1.76
CA THR A 44 -7.50 -0.64 1.99
C THR A 44 -7.47 -0.29 3.48
N MET A 45 -7.66 0.98 3.82
CA MET A 45 -7.74 1.48 5.19
C MET A 45 -8.82 0.71 5.97
N PRO A 46 -8.59 0.39 7.26
CA PRO A 46 -7.39 0.63 8.08
C PRO A 46 -6.42 -0.57 8.14
N TYR A 47 -6.44 -1.45 7.13
CA TYR A 47 -5.85 -2.80 7.22
C TYR A 47 -4.49 -2.97 6.55
N LYS A 48 -3.93 -1.95 5.89
CA LYS A 48 -2.67 -2.09 5.13
C LYS A 48 -1.46 -2.53 5.98
N GLU A 49 -1.40 -2.08 7.24
CA GLU A 49 -0.35 -2.52 8.19
C GLU A 49 -0.59 -3.94 8.69
N ALA A 50 -1.85 -4.29 8.99
CA ALA A 50 -2.21 -5.65 9.39
C ALA A 50 -1.93 -6.66 8.27
N ALA A 51 -2.23 -6.30 7.02
CA ALA A 51 -1.94 -7.12 5.85
C ALA A 51 -0.43 -7.34 5.65
N HIS A 52 0.40 -6.37 6.03
CA HIS A 52 1.85 -6.57 6.02
C HIS A 52 2.27 -7.69 6.97
N GLY A 53 1.64 -7.79 8.15
CA GLY A 53 1.90 -8.86 9.12
C GLY A 53 1.35 -10.23 8.72
N LEU A 54 0.36 -10.29 7.82
CA LEU A 54 -0.25 -11.54 7.35
C LEU A 54 0.43 -12.13 6.10
N ALA A 55 1.33 -11.39 5.46
CA ALA A 55 2.05 -11.88 4.28
C ALA A 55 3.26 -12.72 4.69
N ASP A 56 3.42 -13.87 4.04
CA ASP A 56 4.57 -14.78 4.22
C ASP A 56 5.84 -14.23 3.54
N ARG A 57 5.67 -13.45 2.47
CA ARG A 57 6.74 -12.80 1.72
C ARG A 57 6.33 -11.39 1.30
N HIS A 58 7.31 -10.52 1.09
CA HIS A 58 7.09 -9.14 0.70
C HIS A 58 7.87 -8.81 -0.56
N THR A 59 7.29 -7.95 -1.40
CA THR A 59 8.09 -7.20 -2.37
C THR A 59 9.01 -6.22 -1.65
N ARG A 60 10.07 -5.77 -2.33
CA ARG A 60 11.02 -4.79 -1.79
C ARG A 60 10.29 -3.54 -1.31
N GLU A 61 9.38 -3.02 -2.12
CA GLU A 61 8.63 -1.80 -1.83
C GLU A 61 7.66 -2.01 -0.67
N ALA A 62 6.99 -3.16 -0.60
CA ALA A 62 6.11 -3.47 0.55
C ALA A 62 6.89 -3.54 1.86
N LEU A 63 8.09 -4.13 1.84
CA LEU A 63 8.97 -4.24 3.00
C LEU A 63 9.51 -2.87 3.44
N GLU A 64 10.03 -2.08 2.50
CA GLU A 64 10.54 -0.72 2.75
C GLU A 64 9.44 0.21 3.26
N ILE A 65 8.25 0.17 2.64
CA ILE A 65 7.11 1.01 3.06
C ILE A 65 6.52 0.51 4.38
N GLY A 66 6.59 -0.79 4.67
CA GLY A 66 6.00 -1.44 5.85
C GLY A 66 4.47 -1.47 5.85
N CYS A 67 3.86 -1.52 4.65
CA CYS A 67 2.42 -1.61 4.43
C CYS A 67 2.14 -2.42 3.17
N VAL A 68 1.07 -3.22 3.17
CA VAL A 68 0.62 -4.01 2.01
C VAL A 68 -0.78 -3.55 1.59
N ASN A 69 -0.96 -3.25 0.31
CA ASN A 69 -2.27 -2.93 -0.28
C ASN A 69 -2.75 -4.02 -1.26
N THR A 70 -1.95 -5.05 -1.52
CA THR A 70 -2.26 -6.13 -2.46
C THR A 70 -1.66 -7.44 -1.95
N LEU A 71 -2.49 -8.46 -1.76
CA LEU A 71 -2.11 -9.81 -1.37
C LEU A 71 -2.31 -10.76 -2.55
N ARG A 72 -1.34 -11.63 -2.82
CA ARG A 72 -1.42 -12.70 -3.81
C ARG A 72 -1.39 -14.06 -3.11
N PHE A 73 -2.27 -14.98 -3.49
CA PHE A 73 -2.49 -16.27 -2.82
C PHE A 73 -1.99 -17.49 -3.62
N GLU A 74 -1.06 -17.32 -4.55
CA GLU A 74 -0.47 -18.40 -5.34
C GLU A 74 0.73 -19.02 -4.62
N GLY A 75 0.44 -19.95 -3.70
CA GLY A 75 1.43 -20.53 -2.80
C GLY A 75 1.56 -19.69 -1.52
N PRO A 76 2.77 -19.31 -1.08
CA PRO A 76 2.92 -18.40 0.06
C PRO A 76 2.25 -17.07 -0.24
N VAL A 77 1.63 -16.46 0.78
CA VAL A 77 0.97 -15.17 0.67
C VAL A 77 2.03 -14.09 0.41
N VAL A 78 1.98 -13.48 -0.78
CA VAL A 78 2.92 -12.41 -1.12
C VAL A 78 2.25 -11.05 -1.00
N GLY A 79 2.83 -10.19 -0.17
CA GLY A 79 2.42 -8.81 0.06
C GLY A 79 3.10 -7.83 -0.88
N HIS A 80 2.29 -7.02 -1.55
CA HIS A 80 2.72 -5.93 -2.43
C HIS A 80 2.21 -4.59 -1.93
N ASN A 81 2.98 -3.54 -2.20
CA ASN A 81 2.54 -2.17 -2.10
C ASN A 81 2.62 -1.54 -3.48
N THR A 82 1.49 -1.42 -4.15
CA THR A 82 1.42 -0.83 -5.50
C THR A 82 1.23 0.68 -5.47
N ASP A 83 0.86 1.27 -4.33
CA ASP A 83 0.68 2.71 -4.18
C ASP A 83 2.00 3.45 -4.35
N GLY A 84 3.09 2.93 -3.75
CA GLY A 84 4.41 3.57 -3.80
C GLY A 84 4.94 3.70 -5.24
N PRO A 85 5.14 2.58 -5.97
CA PRO A 85 5.50 2.61 -7.39
C PRO A 85 4.51 3.39 -8.26
N GLY A 86 3.21 3.28 -7.97
CA GLY A 86 2.17 4.04 -8.67
C GLY A 86 2.39 5.55 -8.55
N PHE A 87 2.65 6.03 -7.33
CA PHE A 87 2.93 7.45 -7.09
C PHE A 87 4.28 7.88 -7.67
N ALA A 88 5.31 7.05 -7.59
CA ALA A 88 6.61 7.34 -8.19
C ALA A 88 6.51 7.57 -9.71
N ARG A 89 5.68 6.79 -10.42
CA ARG A 89 5.39 6.99 -11.84
C ARG A 89 4.68 8.32 -12.11
N ILE A 90 3.76 8.72 -11.24
CA ILE A 90 3.09 10.03 -11.33
C ILE A 90 4.12 11.15 -11.18
N LEU A 91 4.98 11.09 -10.16
CA LEU A 91 6.03 12.10 -9.97
C LEU A 91 6.97 12.19 -11.19
N ALA A 92 7.40 11.06 -11.73
CA ALA A 92 8.26 11.02 -12.91
C ALA A 92 7.59 11.58 -14.19
N SER A 93 6.26 11.64 -14.24
CA SER A 93 5.51 12.23 -15.36
C SER A 93 5.33 13.75 -15.25
N LEU A 94 5.70 14.34 -14.10
CA LEU A 94 5.57 15.77 -13.84
C LEU A 94 6.92 16.50 -14.06
N PRO A 95 6.90 17.80 -14.40
CA PRO A 95 8.12 18.61 -14.45
C PRO A 95 8.83 18.63 -13.08
N PRO A 96 10.18 18.48 -13.02
CA PRO A 96 10.93 18.41 -11.76
C PRO A 96 10.70 19.60 -10.81
N GLU A 97 10.44 20.79 -11.37
CA GLU A 97 10.18 22.01 -10.60
C GLU A 97 8.91 21.88 -9.76
N ARG A 98 7.97 21.02 -10.18
CA ARG A 98 6.70 20.76 -9.47
C ARG A 98 6.80 19.63 -8.46
N THR A 99 7.92 18.91 -8.41
CA THR A 99 8.10 17.73 -7.55
C THR A 99 9.26 17.87 -6.57
N SER A 100 9.96 19.01 -6.55
CA SER A 100 11.11 19.25 -5.67
C SER A 100 10.73 19.39 -4.18
N ARG A 101 9.52 19.86 -3.89
CA ARG A 101 8.98 20.02 -2.52
C ARG A 101 7.57 19.44 -2.46
N ILE A 102 7.36 18.50 -1.55
CA ILE A 102 6.08 17.77 -1.43
C ILE A 102 5.59 17.83 0.02
N GLN A 103 4.39 18.35 0.21
CA GLN A 103 3.67 18.28 1.48
C GLN A 103 2.68 17.12 1.44
N VAL A 104 2.79 16.20 2.40
CA VAL A 104 1.91 15.05 2.56
C VAL A 104 0.98 15.28 3.74
N ILE A 105 -0.33 15.18 3.51
CA ILE A 105 -1.34 15.31 4.57
C ILE A 105 -1.79 13.92 5.01
N GLY A 106 -1.58 13.59 6.28
CA GLY A 106 -1.87 12.29 6.90
C GLY A 106 -0.63 11.44 7.15
N ALA A 107 -0.79 10.39 7.97
CA ALA A 107 0.29 9.48 8.37
C ALA A 107 -0.13 7.99 8.35
N GLY A 108 -1.15 7.64 7.55
CA GLY A 108 -1.59 6.26 7.34
C GLY A 108 -0.82 5.55 6.21
N GLY A 109 -1.17 4.30 5.92
CA GLY A 109 -0.44 3.47 4.95
C GLY A 109 -0.28 4.07 3.55
N ALA A 110 -1.26 4.85 3.05
CA ALA A 110 -1.12 5.56 1.78
C ALA A 110 -0.09 6.70 1.86
N ALA A 111 -0.09 7.48 2.95
CA ALA A 111 0.89 8.53 3.17
C ALA A 111 2.31 7.96 3.24
N ARG A 112 2.51 6.80 3.87
CA ARG A 112 3.81 6.10 3.90
C ARG A 112 4.31 5.77 2.49
N ALA A 113 3.43 5.26 1.63
CA ALA A 113 3.78 4.93 0.25
C ALA A 113 4.14 6.18 -0.58
N VAL A 114 3.43 7.29 -0.38
CA VAL A 114 3.70 8.59 -1.02
C VAL A 114 5.04 9.16 -0.55
N VAL A 115 5.30 9.16 0.77
CA VAL A 115 6.56 9.63 1.35
C VAL A 115 7.72 8.81 0.81
N TRP A 116 7.59 7.47 0.77
CA TRP A 116 8.60 6.58 0.20
C TRP A 116 8.93 6.95 -1.25
N ALA A 117 7.91 7.16 -2.09
CA ALA A 117 8.11 7.51 -3.48
C ALA A 117 8.75 8.90 -3.66
N ALA A 118 8.31 9.89 -2.89
CA ALA A 118 8.83 11.26 -2.93
C ALA A 118 10.27 11.36 -2.43
N ALA A 119 10.62 10.66 -1.35
CA ALA A 119 11.99 10.63 -0.84
C ALA A 119 12.95 10.04 -1.88
N ARG A 120 12.55 8.95 -2.56
CA ARG A 120 13.35 8.31 -3.62
C ARG A 120 13.48 9.13 -4.89
N SER A 121 12.60 10.12 -5.13
CA SER A 121 12.75 11.08 -6.22
C SER A 121 13.65 12.26 -5.86
N GLY A 122 14.20 12.31 -4.64
CA GLY A 122 15.01 13.42 -4.14
C GLY A 122 14.19 14.66 -3.74
N ALA A 123 12.88 14.51 -3.52
CA ALA A 123 12.04 15.61 -3.08
C ALA A 123 12.27 15.93 -1.60
N GLU A 124 12.20 17.20 -1.23
CA GLU A 124 12.08 17.63 0.16
C GLU A 124 10.63 17.37 0.63
N VAL A 125 10.47 16.43 1.57
CA VAL A 125 9.14 15.95 2.01
C VAL A 125 8.80 16.47 3.40
N THR A 126 7.64 17.13 3.52
CA THR A 126 7.05 17.50 4.82
C THR A 126 5.77 16.73 5.06
N VAL A 127 5.60 16.15 6.25
CA VAL A 127 4.38 15.41 6.62
C VAL A 127 3.58 16.18 7.67
N CYS A 128 2.30 16.41 7.39
CA CYS A 128 1.36 17.04 8.31
C CYS A 128 0.34 16.01 8.79
N ALA A 129 0.32 15.71 10.09
CA ALA A 129 -0.63 14.76 10.69
C ALA A 129 -1.39 15.41 11.85
N ALA A 130 -2.69 15.14 11.95
CA ALA A 130 -3.57 15.72 12.98
C ALA A 130 -3.21 15.32 14.43
N ARG A 131 -2.44 14.23 14.63
CA ARG A 131 -1.95 13.78 15.95
C ARG A 131 -0.42 13.83 15.96
N HIS A 132 0.13 14.81 16.66
CA HIS A 132 1.56 15.17 16.66
C HIS A 132 2.50 14.03 17.11
N THR A 133 2.02 13.12 17.96
CA THR A 133 2.81 12.00 18.53
C THR A 133 2.99 10.84 17.56
N GLU A 134 1.93 10.39 16.87
CA GLU A 134 2.04 9.35 15.83
C GLU A 134 2.72 9.87 14.55
N GLY A 135 2.47 11.14 14.19
CA GLY A 135 3.06 11.79 13.02
C GLY A 135 4.58 11.92 13.14
N SER A 136 5.09 12.35 14.30
CA SER A 136 6.53 12.56 14.51
C SER A 136 7.33 11.25 14.60
N GLN A 137 6.80 10.21 15.27
CA GLN A 137 7.46 8.89 15.34
C GLN A 137 7.46 8.18 13.99
N ARG A 138 6.36 8.28 13.22
CA ARG A 138 6.29 7.69 11.87
C ARG A 138 7.17 8.48 10.89
N ALA A 139 7.16 9.81 10.92
CA ALA A 139 8.03 10.65 10.08
C ALA A 139 9.54 10.40 10.31
N SER A 140 9.95 10.25 11.57
CA SER A 140 11.37 10.00 11.92
C SER A 140 11.86 8.59 11.56
N ALA A 141 10.98 7.61 11.36
CA ALA A 141 11.34 6.31 10.79
C ALA A 141 11.70 6.41 9.29
N PHE A 142 11.18 7.40 8.56
CA PHE A 142 11.44 7.59 7.12
C PHE A 142 12.71 8.41 6.85
N ALA A 143 13.12 9.28 7.76
CA ALA A 143 14.35 10.08 7.65
C ALA A 143 15.66 9.27 7.85
N ARG A 144 15.57 7.94 8.05
CA ARG A 144 16.72 7.04 8.26
C ARG A 144 16.91 6.04 7.12
N MET A 145 16.25 6.22 5.97
CA MET A 145 16.39 5.34 4.79
C MET A 145 17.53 5.78 3.85
N ASP A 146 18.58 6.38 4.43
CA ASP A 146 19.85 6.68 3.75
C ASP A 146 20.84 5.52 3.87
#